data_AF-A0A1I0DDM4-F1
#
_entry.id   AF-A0A1I0DDM4-F1
#
_cell.length_a   1.000
_cell.length_b   1.000
_cell.length_c   1.000
_cell.angle_alpha   90.00
_cell.angle_beta   90.00
_cell.angle_gamma   90.00
#
_symmetry.space_group_name_H-M   'P 1'
#
loop_
_entity.id
_entity.type
_entity.pdbx_description
1 polymer ?
#
loop_
_entity_poly.entity_id
_entity_poly.type
_entity_poly.pdbx_seq_one_letter_code
_entity_poly.pdbx_strand_id
1 'polypeptide(L)'
;MKFIILLVVLLLIYLEFSLFVIIANQIGVLMTIILGFLSTIIGISLVKKQGLQHMLFLQMKQVPQNDALFGLIKGFTLLVAGFMLLIPGFITDAIGLLLLIPIVQRLVYRFYARKIKVNPVYHRYADENTFEGEYTRHPEPEQTKLDNNPPTQ
;
A
#
# COMPACT_ATOMS: atom_id res chain seq x y z
N MET A 1 -11.64 3.93 27.31
CA MET A 1 -10.69 3.67 26.20
C MET A 1 -9.87 4.89 25.80
N LYS A 2 -10.47 6.08 25.57
CA LYS A 2 -9.75 7.32 25.20
C LYS A 2 -8.63 7.73 26.20
N PHE A 3 -8.90 7.63 27.50
CA PHE A 3 -7.91 7.91 28.54
C PHE A 3 -6.71 6.96 28.56
N ILE A 4 -6.88 5.70 28.13
CA ILE A 4 -5.79 4.72 28.09
C ILE A 4 -4.79 5.11 27.02
N ILE A 5 -5.27 5.54 25.84
CA ILE A 5 -4.40 6.01 24.75
C ILE A 5 -3.61 7.24 25.21
N LEU A 6 -4.28 8.20 25.87
CA LEU A 6 -3.61 9.38 26.40
C LEU A 6 -2.55 9.03 27.44
N LEU A 7 -2.84 8.07 28.33
CA LEU A 7 -1.88 7.57 29.33
C LEU A 7 -0.65 6.94 28.68
N VAL A 8 -0.84 6.10 27.65
CA VAL A 8 0.26 5.45 26.93
C VAL A 8 1.13 6.48 26.23
N VAL A 9 0.53 7.46 25.57
CA VAL A 9 1.27 8.56 24.92
C VAL A 9 2.06 9.35 25.95
N LEU A 10 1.43 9.75 27.06
CA LEU A 10 2.12 10.49 28.14
C LEU A 10 3.31 9.70 28.71
N LEU A 11 3.12 8.40 28.96
CA LEU A 11 4.17 7.52 29.45
C LEU A 11 5.33 7.41 28.45
N LEU A 12 5.01 7.34 27.16
CA LEU A 12 6.01 7.30 26.09
C LEU A 12 6.82 8.60 26.05
N ILE A 13 6.18 9.78 26.08
CA ILE A 13 6.89 11.07 26.16
C ILE A 13 7.80 11.11 27.40
N TYR A 14 7.30 10.67 28.56
CA TYR A 14 8.08 10.64 29.78
C TYR A 14 9.32 9.74 29.67
N LEU A 15 9.16 8.55 29.09
CA LEU A 15 10.25 7.62 28.84
C LEU A 15 11.28 8.20 27.87
N GLU A 16 10.83 8.83 26.79
CA GLU A 16 11.72 9.48 25.81
C GLU A 16 12.56 10.56 26.45
N PHE A 17 11.93 11.45 27.21
CA PHE A 17 12.62 12.51 27.90
C PHE A 17 13.61 11.96 28.93
N SER A 18 13.23 10.90 29.66
CA SER A 18 14.13 10.23 30.61
C SER A 18 15.35 9.63 29.92
N LEU A 19 15.18 8.95 28.79
CA LEU A 19 16.30 8.40 28.00
C LEU A 19 17.18 9.52 27.45
N PHE A 20 16.59 10.61 26.97
CA PHE A 20 17.34 11.76 26.48
C PHE A 20 18.26 12.32 27.57
N VAL A 21 17.74 12.51 28.79
CA VAL A 21 18.55 13.00 29.92
C VAL A 21 19.65 12.01 30.28
N ILE A 22 19.36 10.71 30.33
CA ILE A 22 20.37 9.68 30.64
C ILE A 22 21.50 9.71 29.61
N ILE A 23 21.18 9.71 28.32
CA ILE A 23 22.19 9.72 27.25
C ILE A 23 22.95 11.04 27.26
N ALA A 24 22.26 12.17 27.42
CA ALA A 24 22.87 13.48 27.54
C ALA A 24 23.84 13.59 28.72
N ASN A 25 23.56 12.90 29.83
CA ASN A 25 24.47 12.86 30.97
C ASN A 25 25.72 12.02 30.70
N GLN A 26 25.63 11.00 29.84
CA GLN A 26 26.75 10.10 29.54
C GLN A 26 27.70 10.65 28.46
N ILE A 27 27.16 11.27 27.39
CA ILE A 27 27.96 11.73 26.23
C ILE A 27 27.87 13.25 25.99
N GLY A 28 27.09 13.97 26.80
CA GLY A 28 26.85 15.40 26.66
C GLY A 28 25.59 15.73 25.86
N VAL A 29 24.95 16.85 26.22
CA VAL A 29 23.71 17.33 25.58
C VAL A 29 23.92 17.62 24.09
N LEU A 30 25.05 18.26 23.73
CA LEU A 30 25.33 18.64 22.34
C LEU A 30 25.46 17.41 21.44
N MET A 31 26.15 16.36 21.90
CA MET A 31 26.27 15.10 21.15
C MET A 31 24.93 14.37 21.03
N THR A 32 24.10 14.43 22.07
CA THR A 32 22.76 13.83 22.08
C THR A 32 21.83 14.49 21.07
N ILE A 33 21.89 15.82 20.95
CA ILE A 33 21.14 16.57 19.94
C ILE A 33 21.61 16.19 18.52
N ILE A 34 22.92 16.13 18.29
CA ILE A 34 23.47 15.71 17.00
C ILE A 34 23.02 14.30 16.64
N LEU A 35 23.06 13.36 17.59
CA LEU A 35 22.58 11.99 17.40
C LEU A 35 21.09 11.93 17.02
N GLY A 36 20.24 12.68 17.72
CA GLY A 36 18.82 12.77 17.38
C GLY A 36 18.58 13.37 15.99
N PHE A 37 19.35 14.39 15.62
CA PHE A 37 19.23 14.96 14.27
C PHE A 37 19.69 13.96 13.19
N LEU A 38 20.76 13.22 13.47
CA LEU A 38 21.29 12.20 12.57
C LEU A 38 20.32 11.02 12.42
N SER A 39 19.67 10.58 13.50
CA SER A 39 18.65 9.52 13.46
C SER A 39 17.46 9.92 12.60
N THR A 40 16.98 11.17 12.72
CA THR A 40 15.92 11.72 11.86
C THR A 40 16.33 11.72 10.39
N ILE A 41 17.55 12.19 10.05
CA ILE A 41 18.04 12.18 8.67
C ILE A 41 18.08 10.76 8.10
N ILE A 42 18.62 9.81 8.88
CA ILE A 42 18.69 8.39 8.49
C ILE A 42 17.26 7.86 8.27
N GLY A 43 16.35 8.09 9.22
CA GLY A 43 14.97 7.66 9.13
C GLY A 43 14.27 8.17 7.88
N ILE A 44 14.34 9.48 7.62
CA ILE A 44 13.75 10.11 6.42
C ILE A 44 14.37 9.55 5.13
N SER A 45 15.68 9.35 5.10
CA SER A 45 16.39 8.80 3.94
C SER A 45 15.93 7.37 3.62
N LEU A 46 15.78 6.53 4.65
CA LEU A 46 15.29 5.17 4.47
C LEU A 46 13.82 5.15 4.02
N VAL A 47 12.96 6.01 4.59
CA VAL A 47 11.55 6.15 4.18
C VAL A 47 11.45 6.56 2.71
N LYS A 48 12.24 7.55 2.28
CA LYS A 48 12.30 7.98 0.88
C LYS A 48 12.70 6.83 -0.05
N LYS A 49 13.76 6.10 0.29
CA LYS A 49 14.26 4.97 -0.51
C LYS A 49 13.20 3.88 -0.68
N GLN A 50 12.55 3.47 0.41
CA GLN A 50 11.53 2.42 0.37
C GLN A 50 10.23 2.91 -0.30
N GLY A 51 9.81 4.14 -0.02
CA GLY A 51 8.58 4.71 -0.57
C GLY A 51 8.61 4.79 -2.10
N LEU A 52 9.74 5.24 -2.66
CA LEU A 52 9.94 5.30 -4.12
C LEU A 52 9.93 3.90 -4.75
N GLN A 53 10.60 2.92 -4.14
CA GLN A 53 10.58 1.54 -4.61
C GLN A 53 9.17 0.94 -4.59
N HIS A 54 8.36 1.30 -3.59
CA HIS A 54 6.97 0.86 -3.51
C HIS A 54 6.07 1.46 -4.58
N MET A 55 6.18 2.76 -4.82
CA MET A 55 5.41 3.42 -5.87
C MET A 55 5.77 2.88 -7.26
N LEU A 56 7.06 2.70 -7.56
CA LEU A 56 7.52 2.12 -8.83
C LEU A 56 6.97 0.69 -9.04
N PHE A 57 6.98 -0.14 -8.00
CA PHE A 57 6.43 -1.50 -8.08
C PHE A 57 4.92 -1.51 -8.36
N LEU A 58 4.16 -0.59 -7.76
CA LEU A 58 2.72 -0.44 -8.00
C LEU A 58 2.41 0.08 -9.41
N GLN A 59 3.30 0.90 -9.98
CA GLN A 59 3.12 1.48 -11.30
C GLN A 59 3.49 0.50 -12.43
N MET A 60 4.49 -0.37 -12.19
CA MET A 60 5.00 -1.33 -13.18
C MET A 60 4.22 -2.65 -13.21
N LYS A 61 3.49 -3.01 -12.15
CA LYS A 61 2.66 -4.21 -12.15
C LYS A 61 1.19 -3.84 -12.35
N GLN A 62 0.57 -4.44 -13.36
CA GLN A 62 -0.86 -4.75 -13.33
C GLN A 62 -1.08 -5.69 -12.14
N VAL A 63 -1.29 -5.13 -10.95
CA VAL A 63 -1.31 -5.88 -9.69
C VAL A 63 -2.54 -6.80 -9.68
N PRO A 64 -2.38 -8.13 -9.56
CA PRO A 64 -3.49 -9.03 -9.30
C PRO A 64 -4.23 -8.58 -8.04
N GLN A 65 -5.56 -8.59 -8.05
CA GLN A 65 -6.41 -8.00 -7.00
C GLN A 65 -6.11 -8.49 -5.56
N ASN A 66 -5.42 -9.63 -5.42
CA ASN A 66 -5.02 -10.22 -4.15
C ASN A 66 -3.86 -9.47 -3.43
N ASP A 67 -3.05 -8.68 -4.14
CA ASP A 67 -1.88 -7.99 -3.58
C ASP A 67 -2.14 -6.52 -3.18
N ALA A 68 -3.33 -6.00 -3.49
CA ALA A 68 -3.69 -4.61 -3.21
C ALA A 68 -3.68 -4.27 -1.71
N LEU A 69 -4.21 -5.17 -0.87
CA LEU A 69 -4.23 -4.97 0.60
C LEU A 69 -2.84 -4.96 1.21
N PHE A 70 -1.95 -5.80 0.71
CA PHE A 70 -0.56 -5.82 1.16
C PHE A 70 0.13 -4.49 0.80
N GLY A 71 -0.10 -3.98 -0.42
CA GLY A 71 0.40 -2.66 -0.84
C GLY A 71 -0.08 -1.53 0.05
N LEU A 72 -1.38 -1.51 0.41
CA LEU A 72 -1.97 -0.49 1.28
C LEU A 72 -1.41 -0.54 2.72
N ILE A 73 -1.38 -1.72 3.33
CA ILE A 73 -0.83 -1.88 4.69
C ILE A 73 0.65 -1.52 4.71
N LYS A 74 1.40 -1.90 3.67
CA LYS A 74 2.80 -1.55 3.54
C LYS A 74 3.01 -0.05 3.43
N GLY A 75 2.25 0.63 2.57
CA GLY A 75 2.28 2.10 2.42
C GLY A 75 1.90 2.83 3.70
N PHE A 76 0.84 2.40 4.39
CA PHE A 76 0.44 2.96 5.68
C PHE A 76 1.51 2.75 6.75
N THR A 77 2.08 1.54 6.84
CA THR A 77 3.14 1.23 7.80
C THR A 77 4.38 2.09 7.56
N LEU A 78 4.72 2.33 6.29
CA LEU A 78 5.83 3.21 5.91
C LEU A 78 5.56 4.67 6.31
N LEU A 79 4.32 5.17 6.15
CA LEU A 79 3.90 6.51 6.56
C LEU A 79 4.01 6.67 8.09
N VAL A 80 3.48 5.72 8.85
CA VAL A 80 3.52 5.73 10.32
C VAL A 80 4.96 5.67 10.83
N ALA A 81 5.79 4.79 10.24
CA ALA A 81 7.21 4.70 10.58
C ALA A 81 7.94 6.02 10.28
N GLY A 82 7.68 6.63 9.12
CA GLY A 82 8.27 7.92 8.76
C GLY A 82 7.82 9.07 9.65
N PHE A 83 6.56 9.08 10.09
CA PHE A 83 6.07 10.06 11.05
C PHE A 83 6.71 9.90 12.43
N MET A 84 6.88 8.66 12.90
CA MET A 84 7.62 8.37 14.14
C MET A 84 9.07 8.86 14.06
N LEU A 85 9.76 8.62 12.94
CA LEU A 85 11.16 9.01 12.74
C LEU A 85 11.39 10.51 12.51
N LEU A 86 10.33 11.27 12.21
CA LEU A 86 10.42 12.70 11.98
C LEU A 86 10.68 13.46 13.28
N ILE A 87 10.07 12.99 14.38
CA ILE A 87 10.27 13.55 15.71
C ILE A 87 11.40 12.75 16.36
N PRO A 88 12.59 13.33 16.58
CA PRO A 88 13.72 12.58 17.15
C PRO A 88 13.36 12.08 18.55
N GLY A 89 13.35 10.77 18.73
CA GLY A 89 13.11 10.09 20.01
C GLY A 89 13.84 8.76 20.03
N PHE A 90 14.51 8.40 21.11
CA PHE A 90 15.32 7.18 21.16
C PHE A 90 14.48 5.91 21.00
N ILE A 91 13.34 5.84 21.68
CA ILE A 91 12.45 4.68 21.64
C ILE A 91 11.64 4.71 20.34
N THR A 92 11.14 5.87 19.98
CA THR A 92 10.31 6.14 18.81
C THR A 92 11.08 5.90 17.53
N ASP A 93 12.36 6.28 17.48
CA ASP A 93 13.27 5.99 16.37
C ASP A 93 13.54 4.49 16.28
N ALA A 94 13.79 3.81 17.41
CA ALA A 94 13.99 2.36 17.41
C ALA A 94 12.76 1.62 16.87
N ILE A 95 11.56 1.99 17.31
CA ILE A 95 10.30 1.41 16.83
C ILE A 95 10.05 1.79 15.37
N GLY A 96 10.27 3.04 14.98
CA GLY A 96 10.08 3.54 13.62
C GLY A 96 11.01 2.84 12.63
N LEU A 97 12.30 2.70 12.96
CA LEU A 97 13.26 1.95 12.16
C LEU A 97 12.90 0.46 12.07
N LEU A 98 12.49 -0.14 13.20
CA LEU A 98 12.03 -1.54 13.22
C LEU A 98 10.82 -1.74 12.30
N LEU A 99 9.85 -0.82 12.34
CA LEU A 99 8.65 -0.85 11.51
C LEU A 99 8.94 -0.62 10.02
N LEU A 100 10.06 0.03 9.72
CA LEU A 100 10.56 0.22 8.36
C LEU A 100 11.16 -1.06 7.77
N ILE A 101 11.47 -2.08 8.58
CA ILE A 101 12.03 -3.33 8.06
C ILE A 101 10.93 -4.10 7.30
N PRO A 102 11.16 -4.52 6.04
CA PRO A 102 10.15 -5.21 5.23
C PRO A 102 9.70 -6.56 5.83
N ILE A 103 10.52 -7.19 6.66
CA ILE A 103 10.13 -8.37 7.45
C ILE A 103 9.05 -8.00 8.48
N VAL A 104 9.21 -6.90 9.20
CA VAL A 104 8.25 -6.45 10.21
C VAL A 104 6.93 -6.05 9.56
N GLN A 105 6.97 -5.36 8.42
CA GLN A 105 5.78 -5.01 7.64
C GLN A 105 4.99 -6.25 7.19
N ARG A 106 5.67 -7.33 6.76
CA ARG A 106 5.02 -8.61 6.43
C ARG A 106 4.41 -9.27 7.67
N LEU A 107 5.06 -9.16 8.82
CA LEU A 107 4.54 -9.68 10.08
C LEU A 107 3.25 -8.95 10.46
N VAL A 108 3.28 -7.62 10.44
CA VAL A 108 2.12 -6.74 10.69
C VAL A 108 0.98 -7.09 9.74
N TYR A 109 1.25 -7.21 8.44
CA TYR A 109 0.26 -7.68 7.47
C TYR A 109 -0.35 -9.03 7.86
N ARG A 110 0.46 -10.04 8.20
CA ARG A 110 -0.02 -11.37 8.56
C ARG A 110 -0.89 -11.36 9.82
N PHE A 111 -0.57 -10.52 10.79
CA PHE A 111 -1.39 -10.34 12.01
C PHE A 111 -2.74 -9.69 11.70
N TYR A 112 -2.77 -8.66 10.86
CA TYR A 112 -4.01 -7.96 10.49
C TYR A 112 -4.87 -8.75 9.48
N ALA A 113 -4.25 -9.38 8.48
CA ALA A 113 -4.93 -10.20 7.47
C ALA A 113 -5.67 -11.39 8.09
N ARG A 114 -5.21 -11.92 9.23
CA ARG A 114 -5.94 -12.96 9.99
C ARG A 114 -7.20 -12.43 10.68
N LYS A 115 -7.26 -11.14 11.01
CA LYS A 115 -8.39 -10.51 11.70
C LYS A 115 -9.41 -9.91 10.72
N ILE A 116 -8.96 -9.50 9.53
CA ILE A 116 -9.81 -8.92 8.50
C ILE A 116 -10.28 -10.05 7.57
N LYS A 117 -11.54 -10.49 7.69
CA LYS A 117 -12.20 -11.26 6.63
C LYS A 117 -12.33 -10.32 5.44
N VAL A 118 -11.43 -10.44 4.48
CA VAL A 118 -11.54 -9.69 3.24
C VAL A 118 -12.75 -10.25 2.49
N ASN A 119 -13.87 -9.53 2.49
CA ASN A 119 -14.86 -9.76 1.43
C ASN A 119 -14.22 -9.20 0.16
N PRO A 120 -13.88 -10.02 -0.84
CA PRO A 120 -13.44 -9.49 -2.11
C PRO A 120 -14.57 -8.62 -2.65
N VAL A 121 -14.37 -7.30 -2.64
CA VAL A 121 -15.21 -6.39 -3.40
C VAL A 121 -14.88 -6.68 -4.86
N TYR A 122 -15.67 -7.54 -5.48
CA TYR A 122 -15.67 -7.70 -6.92
C TYR A 122 -16.10 -6.35 -7.51
N HIS A 123 -15.13 -5.48 -7.80
CA HIS A 123 -15.38 -4.38 -8.72
C HIS A 123 -15.66 -5.02 -10.08
N ARG A 124 -16.95 -5.21 -10.34
CA ARG A 124 -17.51 -5.44 -11.66
C ARG A 124 -17.13 -4.20 -12.48
N TYR A 125 -15.98 -4.25 -13.14
CA TYR A 125 -15.80 -3.49 -14.37
C TYR A 125 -16.90 -4.01 -15.29
N ALA A 126 -18.05 -3.34 -15.25
CA ALA A 126 -19.02 -3.40 -16.31
C ALA A 126 -18.26 -2.88 -17.53
N ASP A 127 -17.87 -3.82 -18.37
CA ASP A 127 -17.37 -3.60 -19.70
C ASP A 127 -18.48 -2.88 -20.47
N GLU A 128 -18.49 -1.55 -20.41
CA GLU A 128 -19.43 -0.68 -21.11
C GLU A 128 -19.12 -0.60 -22.63
N ASN A 129 -18.21 -1.47 -23.12
CA ASN A 129 -17.79 -1.51 -24.52
C ASN A 129 -18.16 -2.81 -25.25
N THR A 130 -18.95 -3.71 -24.67
CA THR A 130 -19.59 -4.77 -25.47
C THR A 130 -20.73 -4.16 -26.29
N PHE A 131 -20.40 -3.71 -27.50
CA PHE A 131 -21.38 -3.45 -28.55
C PHE A 131 -22.06 -4.78 -28.91
N GLU A 132 -23.29 -4.93 -28.47
CA GLU A 132 -24.14 -6.07 -28.82
C GLU A 132 -24.63 -5.87 -30.26
N GLY A 133 -23.93 -6.48 -31.21
CA GLY A 133 -24.27 -6.42 -32.62
C GLY A 133 -25.53 -7.23 -32.91
N GLU A 134 -26.66 -6.56 -33.12
CA GLU A 134 -27.89 -7.19 -33.58
C GLU A 134 -27.70 -7.67 -35.04
N TYR A 135 -27.51 -8.98 -35.22
CA TYR A 135 -27.40 -9.59 -36.55
C TYR A 135 -28.80 -9.73 -37.17
N THR A 136 -29.18 -8.79 -38.04
CA THR A 136 -30.29 -9.01 -38.98
C THR A 136 -29.76 -9.79 -40.17
N ARG A 137 -30.21 -11.05 -40.32
CA ARG A 137 -29.95 -11.81 -41.54
C ARG A 137 -30.75 -11.19 -42.68
N HIS A 138 -30.07 -10.47 -43.57
CA HIS A 138 -30.64 -10.15 -44.86
C HIS A 138 -30.88 -11.47 -45.61
N PRO A 139 -32.10 -11.75 -46.10
CA PRO A 139 -32.33 -12.87 -47.00
C PRO A 139 -31.48 -12.67 -48.25
N GLU A 140 -30.71 -13.70 -48.59
CA GLU A 140 -29.95 -13.78 -49.83
C GLU A 140 -30.91 -13.53 -51.01
N PRO A 141 -30.61 -12.63 -51.96
CA PRO A 141 -31.46 -12.46 -53.14
C PRO A 141 -31.51 -13.78 -53.89
N GLU A 142 -32.74 -14.29 -54.03
CA GLU A 142 -33.08 -15.52 -54.73
C GLU A 142 -32.49 -15.47 -56.15
N GLN A 143 -31.49 -16.30 -56.42
CA GLN A 143 -30.92 -16.44 -57.75
C GLN A 143 -32.03 -16.95 -58.67
N THR A 144 -32.56 -16.08 -59.52
CA THR A 144 -33.48 -16.41 -60.61
C THR A 144 -32.89 -17.58 -61.39
N LYS A 145 -33.44 -18.77 -61.16
CA LYS A 145 -33.14 -19.98 -61.92
C LYS A 145 -33.43 -19.64 -63.38
N LEU A 146 -32.40 -19.65 -64.24
CA LEU A 146 -32.60 -19.62 -65.68
C LEU A 146 -33.49 -20.82 -66.05
N ASP A 147 -34.68 -20.52 -66.55
CA ASP A 147 -35.63 -21.49 -67.10
C ASP A 147 -35.04 -22.07 -68.40
N ASN A 148 -34.43 -23.24 -68.27
CA ASN A 148 -33.90 -24.02 -69.37
C ASN A 148 -34.78 -25.27 -69.57
N ASN A 149 -36.05 -25.08 -69.92
CA ASN A 149 -36.88 -26.17 -70.43
C ASN A 149 -36.90 -26.16 -71.97
N PRO A 150 -36.56 -27.29 -72.63
CA PRO A 150 -36.69 -27.40 -74.08
C PRO A 150 -38.18 -27.45 -74.48
N PRO A 151 -38.55 -26.91 -75.66
CA PRO A 151 -39.92 -27.01 -76.15
C PRO A 151 -40.30 -28.47 -76.37
N THR A 152 -41.39 -28.89 -75.72
CA THR A 152 -41.96 -30.23 -75.85
C THR A 152 -42.86 -30.26 -77.09
N GLN A 153 -42.50 -31.13 -78.04
CA GLN A 153 -43.21 -31.66 -79.22
C GLN A 153 -44.31 -30.82 -79.90
#